data_AF-J9QZA9-F1
#
_entry.id   AF-J9QZA9-F1
#
_cell.length_a   1.000
_cell.length_b   1.000
_cell.length_c   1.000
_cell.angle_alpha   90.00
_cell.angle_beta   90.00
_cell.angle_gamma   90.00
#
_symmetry.space_group_name_H-M   'P 1'
#
loop_
_entity.id
_entity.type
_entity.pdbx_description
1 polymer ?
#
loop_
_entity_poly.entity_id
_entity_poly.type
_entity_poly.pdbx_seq_one_letter_code
_entity_poly.pdbx_strand_id
1 'polypeptide(L)'
;MIKEFIITNLMNIHTGTASQKILGTIKLAAAPAIGISLTERFIGWYIENQIFMTFVFVALFLDHILGSWVHWRKRDFSFKENVYGLFGKTTSVIVGYVLFEMVHQIVKDVDFIAIYFKVLLQLMVLLYPAGSAMGNLSILTNGKFPPVGWMKKLRKFNEEADLETFKTKKYEE
;
A
#
# COMPACT_ATOMS: atom_id res chain seq x y z
N MET A 1 3.69 31.92 12.89
CA MET A 1 4.28 31.44 11.61
C MET A 1 3.37 31.64 10.38
N ILE A 2 2.32 30.85 10.14
CA ILE A 2 1.50 30.97 8.90
C ILE A 2 0.74 32.31 8.83
N LYS A 3 0.09 32.71 9.92
CA LYS A 3 -0.61 34.00 10.03
C LYS A 3 0.32 35.18 9.74
N GLU A 4 1.52 35.16 10.30
CA GLU A 4 2.54 36.20 10.08
C GLU A 4 3.03 36.20 8.63
N PHE A 5 3.24 35.03 8.02
CA PHE A 5 3.57 34.92 6.60
C PHE A 5 2.50 35.56 5.71
N ILE A 6 1.22 35.28 5.97
CA ILE A 6 0.10 35.85 5.21
C ILE A 6 0.03 37.37 5.39
N ILE A 7 0.03 37.84 6.63
CA ILE A 7 -0.07 39.28 6.94
C ILE A 7 1.11 40.04 6.36
N THR A 8 2.33 39.54 6.50
CA THR A 8 3.55 40.21 5.99
C THR A 8 3.53 40.34 4.47
N ASN A 9 3.16 39.28 3.75
CA ASN A 9 3.11 39.34 2.29
C ASN A 9 1.91 40.17 1.79
N LEU A 10 0.78 40.21 2.49
CA LEU A 10 -0.33 41.12 2.20
C LEU A 10 0.06 42.59 2.39
N MET A 11 0.78 42.91 3.47
CA MET A 11 1.33 44.26 3.67
C MET A 11 2.31 44.64 2.56
N ASN A 12 3.21 43.74 2.14
CA ASN A 12 4.14 43.98 1.03
C ASN A 12 3.42 44.27 -0.29
N ILE A 13 2.27 43.63 -0.54
CA ILE A 13 1.42 43.91 -1.72
C ILE A 13 0.74 45.27 -1.61
N HIS A 14 0.27 45.64 -0.42
CA HIS A 14 -0.47 46.87 -0.22
C HIS A 14 0.44 48.11 -0.23
N THR A 15 1.51 48.11 0.57
CA THR A 15 2.31 49.31 0.89
C THR A 15 3.75 49.24 0.40
N GLY A 16 4.23 48.09 -0.12
CA GLY A 16 5.60 47.92 -0.58
C GLY A 16 5.92 48.57 -1.94
N THR A 17 7.19 48.54 -2.32
CA THR A 17 7.68 48.94 -3.66
C THR A 17 7.19 47.97 -4.74
N ALA A 18 7.29 48.35 -6.02
CA ALA A 18 6.84 47.51 -7.13
C ALA A 18 7.42 46.07 -7.08
N SER A 19 8.70 45.92 -6.72
CA SER A 19 9.33 44.60 -6.55
C SER A 19 8.77 43.83 -5.36
N GLN A 20 8.52 44.50 -4.23
CA GLN A 20 7.91 43.89 -3.04
C GLN A 20 6.46 43.43 -3.31
N LYS A 21 5.71 44.17 -4.13
CA LYS A 21 4.36 43.80 -4.55
C LYS A 21 4.37 42.51 -5.37
N ILE A 22 5.20 42.45 -6.41
CA ILE A 22 5.35 41.26 -7.26
C ILE A 22 5.78 40.05 -6.44
N LEU A 23 6.80 40.20 -5.59
CA LEU A 23 7.31 39.10 -4.77
C LEU A 23 6.30 38.64 -3.71
N GLY A 24 5.56 39.58 -3.11
CA GLY A 24 4.48 39.26 -2.16
C GLY A 24 3.37 38.45 -2.82
N THR A 25 2.96 38.83 -4.03
CA THR A 25 1.96 38.09 -4.83
C THR A 25 2.45 36.68 -5.17
N ILE A 26 3.69 36.53 -5.66
CA ILE A 26 4.26 35.21 -5.98
C ILE A 26 4.31 34.33 -4.74
N LYS A 27 4.77 34.85 -3.59
CA LYS A 27 4.85 34.07 -2.33
C LYS A 27 3.48 33.61 -1.84
N LEU A 28 2.47 34.49 -1.89
CA LEU A 28 1.10 34.14 -1.50
C LEU A 28 0.43 33.18 -2.48
N ALA A 29 0.78 33.21 -3.77
CA ALA A 29 0.25 32.27 -4.77
C ALA A 29 0.96 30.91 -4.73
N ALA A 30 2.29 30.89 -4.63
CA ALA A 30 3.10 29.68 -4.71
C ALA A 30 2.94 28.78 -3.48
N ALA A 31 2.86 29.35 -2.28
CA ALA A 31 2.72 28.59 -1.04
C ALA A 31 1.48 27.67 -1.02
N PRO A 32 0.25 28.14 -1.31
CA PRO A 32 -0.92 27.27 -1.42
C PRO A 32 -0.85 26.39 -2.67
N ALA A 33 -0.27 26.84 -3.79
CA ALA A 33 -0.18 26.05 -5.01
C ALA A 33 0.62 24.75 -4.84
N ILE A 34 1.73 24.79 -4.08
CA ILE A 34 2.51 23.58 -3.75
C ILE A 34 1.66 22.61 -2.92
N GLY A 35 0.98 23.12 -1.89
CA GLY A 35 0.11 22.31 -1.03
C GLY A 35 -1.04 21.66 -1.81
N ILE A 36 -1.71 22.44 -2.68
CA ILE A 36 -2.77 21.95 -3.54
C ILE A 36 -2.24 20.88 -4.50
N SER A 37 -1.11 21.13 -5.18
CA SER A 37 -0.54 20.17 -6.14
C SER A 37 -0.18 18.83 -5.50
N LEU A 38 0.39 18.84 -4.29
CA LEU A 38 0.68 17.62 -3.54
C LEU A 38 -0.60 16.90 -3.10
N THR A 39 -1.59 17.67 -2.65
CA THR A 39 -2.89 17.14 -2.22
C THR A 39 -3.63 16.49 -3.39
N GLU A 40 -3.68 17.14 -4.56
CA GLU A 40 -4.28 16.61 -5.78
C GLU A 40 -3.60 15.31 -6.22
N ARG A 41 -2.26 15.26 -6.21
CA ARG A 41 -1.51 14.03 -6.51
C ARG A 41 -1.84 12.91 -5.53
N PHE A 42 -1.90 13.21 -4.24
CA PHE A 42 -2.24 12.23 -3.22
C PHE A 42 -3.68 11.72 -3.36
N ILE A 43 -4.64 12.63 -3.59
CA ILE A 43 -6.04 12.28 -3.80
C ILE A 43 -6.20 11.43 -5.07
N GLY A 44 -5.56 11.82 -6.18
CA GLY A 44 -5.58 11.05 -7.42
C GLY A 44 -5.06 9.63 -7.21
N TRP A 45 -3.88 9.51 -6.59
CA TRP A 45 -3.31 8.21 -6.22
C TRP A 45 -4.24 7.40 -5.30
N TYR A 46 -4.86 8.04 -4.30
CA TYR A 46 -5.78 7.37 -3.39
C TYR A 46 -7.00 6.81 -4.12
N ILE A 47 -7.65 7.62 -4.98
CA ILE A 47 -8.84 7.22 -5.73
C ILE A 47 -8.52 6.05 -6.66
N GLU A 48 -7.37 6.09 -7.34
CA GLU A 48 -6.92 5.01 -8.23
C GLU A 48 -6.65 3.69 -7.49
N ASN A 49 -6.17 3.76 -6.25
CA ASN A 49 -5.73 2.59 -5.48
C ASN A 49 -6.69 2.18 -4.37
N GLN A 50 -7.83 2.86 -4.19
CA GLN A 50 -8.73 2.66 -3.05
C GLN A 50 -9.19 1.21 -2.90
N ILE A 51 -9.59 0.56 -4.00
CA ILE A 51 -10.10 -0.82 -3.98
C ILE A 51 -9.00 -1.78 -3.55
N PHE A 52 -7.81 -1.61 -4.14
CA PHE A 52 -6.64 -2.41 -3.78
C PHE A 52 -6.29 -2.24 -2.29
N MET A 53 -6.23 -0.99 -1.80
CA MET A 53 -5.97 -0.72 -0.39
C MET A 53 -7.03 -1.36 0.52
N THR A 54 -8.32 -1.26 0.17
CA THR A 54 -9.39 -1.92 0.91
C THR A 54 -9.18 -3.43 1.00
N PHE A 55 -8.79 -4.10 -0.09
CA PHE A 55 -8.48 -5.53 -0.06
C PHE A 55 -7.28 -5.86 0.83
N VAL A 56 -6.23 -5.05 0.80
CA VAL A 56 -5.07 -5.22 1.70
C VAL A 56 -5.47 -5.05 3.16
N PHE A 57 -6.30 -4.04 3.49
CA PHE A 57 -6.81 -3.85 4.85
C PHE A 57 -7.69 -5.02 5.31
N VAL A 58 -8.59 -5.49 4.46
CA VAL A 58 -9.43 -6.67 4.77
C VAL A 58 -8.55 -7.91 4.95
N ALA A 59 -7.54 -8.11 4.13
CA ALA A 59 -6.61 -9.23 4.25
C ALA A 59 -5.82 -9.19 5.57
N LEU A 60 -5.31 -8.01 5.96
CA LEU A 60 -4.64 -7.81 7.26
C LEU A 60 -5.57 -8.09 8.44
N PHE A 61 -6.82 -7.61 8.36
CA PHE A 61 -7.82 -7.82 9.39
C PHE A 61 -8.17 -9.31 9.56
N LEU A 62 -8.45 -10.00 8.45
CA LEU A 62 -8.74 -11.44 8.45
C LEU A 62 -7.54 -12.25 8.92
N ASP A 63 -6.33 -11.91 8.48
CA ASP A 63 -5.10 -12.55 8.94
C ASP A 63 -4.94 -12.43 10.46
N HIS A 64 -5.17 -11.24 11.02
CA HIS A 64 -5.06 -11.00 12.45
C HIS A 64 -6.09 -11.80 13.26
N ILE A 65 -7.36 -11.82 12.80
CA ILE A 65 -8.42 -12.61 13.45
C ILE A 65 -8.09 -14.10 13.40
N LEU A 66 -7.75 -14.62 12.22
CA LEU A 66 -7.47 -16.05 12.03
C LEU A 66 -6.22 -16.47 12.78
N GLY A 67 -5.16 -15.66 12.77
CA GLY A 67 -3.96 -15.88 13.55
C GLY A 67 -4.23 -15.93 15.04
N SER A 68 -5.01 -14.96 15.56
CA SER A 68 -5.44 -14.94 16.95
C SER A 68 -6.21 -16.20 17.31
N TRP A 69 -7.14 -16.64 16.46
CA TRP A 69 -7.94 -17.85 16.68
C TRP A 69 -7.09 -19.12 16.67
N VAL A 70 -6.14 -19.25 15.74
CA VAL A 70 -5.21 -20.39 15.70
C VAL A 70 -4.43 -20.51 17.02
N HIS A 71 -3.84 -19.42 17.49
CA HIS A 71 -3.07 -19.42 18.73
C HIS A 71 -3.93 -19.63 19.98
N TRP A 72 -5.16 -19.10 19.97
CA TRP A 72 -6.13 -19.41 21.01
C TRP A 72 -6.44 -20.91 21.10
N ARG A 73 -6.62 -21.57 19.95
CA ARG A 73 -6.89 -23.02 19.88
C ARG A 73 -5.67 -23.86 20.29
N LYS A 74 -4.46 -23.39 19.96
CA LYS A 74 -3.19 -24.02 20.38
C LYS A 74 -2.85 -23.78 21.86
N ARG A 75 -3.60 -22.91 22.55
CA ARG A 75 -3.39 -22.52 23.96
C ARG A 75 -2.02 -21.86 24.20
N ASP A 76 -1.45 -21.24 23.18
CA ASP A 76 -0.17 -20.51 23.22
C ASP A 76 -0.34 -18.99 22.96
N PHE A 77 -1.58 -18.49 23.02
CA PHE A 77 -1.88 -17.09 22.73
C PHE A 77 -1.21 -16.11 23.70
N SER A 78 -0.44 -15.18 23.16
CA SER A 78 0.15 -14.05 23.87
C SER A 78 -0.32 -12.74 23.25
N PHE A 79 -1.00 -11.89 24.05
CA PHE A 79 -1.48 -10.59 23.57
C PHE A 79 -0.36 -9.68 23.07
N LYS A 80 0.78 -9.69 23.78
CA LYS A 80 1.97 -8.93 23.41
C LYS A 80 2.44 -9.33 22.01
N GLU A 81 2.63 -10.63 21.78
CA GLU A 81 3.09 -11.15 20.49
C GLU A 81 2.09 -10.91 19.37
N ASN A 82 0.79 -11.02 19.67
CA ASN A 82 -0.27 -10.78 18.71
C ASN A 82 -0.26 -9.32 18.21
N VAL A 83 -0.10 -8.35 19.13
CA VAL A 83 0.00 -6.93 18.78
C VAL A 83 1.30 -6.65 18.00
N TYR A 84 2.44 -7.18 18.43
CA TYR A 84 3.70 -7.03 17.69
C TYR A 84 3.61 -7.63 16.28
N GLY A 85 2.96 -8.79 16.14
CA GLY A 85 2.74 -9.44 14.84
C GLY A 85 1.89 -8.56 13.91
N LEU A 86 0.82 -7.95 14.43
CA LEU A 86 -0.02 -7.03 13.66
C LEU A 86 0.76 -5.80 13.18
N PHE A 87 1.49 -5.14 14.09
CA PHE A 87 2.30 -3.98 13.73
C PHE A 87 3.42 -4.34 12.74
N GLY A 88 4.10 -5.47 12.96
CA GLY A 88 5.16 -5.95 12.07
C GLY A 88 4.65 -6.20 10.65
N LYS A 89 3.52 -6.91 10.50
CA LYS A 89 2.90 -7.17 9.19
C LYS A 89 2.41 -5.89 8.53
N THR A 90 1.71 -5.03 9.26
CA THR A 90 1.18 -3.76 8.73
C THR A 90 2.31 -2.86 8.24
N THR A 91 3.37 -2.70 9.04
CA THR A 91 4.54 -1.90 8.67
C THR A 91 5.24 -2.49 7.44
N SER A 92 5.40 -3.81 7.36
CA SER A 92 6.02 -4.49 6.23
C SER A 92 5.24 -4.27 4.93
N VAL A 93 3.90 -4.34 4.99
CA VAL A 93 3.01 -4.05 3.86
C VAL A 93 3.15 -2.60 3.39
N ILE A 94 3.13 -1.64 4.32
CA ILE A 94 3.25 -0.21 4.00
C ILE A 94 4.62 0.08 3.36
N VAL A 95 5.70 -0.33 4.01
CA VAL A 95 7.07 -0.09 3.54
C VAL A 95 7.29 -0.80 2.20
N GLY A 96 6.92 -2.07 2.09
CA GLY A 96 7.06 -2.83 0.85
C GLY A 96 6.30 -2.20 -0.31
N TYR A 97 5.03 -1.83 -0.10
CA TYR A 97 4.24 -1.16 -1.13
C TYR A 97 4.87 0.15 -1.58
N VAL A 98 5.30 1.01 -0.64
CA VAL A 98 5.94 2.30 -0.99
C VAL A 98 7.21 2.07 -1.80
N LEU A 99 8.08 1.13 -1.40
CA LEU A 99 9.31 0.83 -2.13
C LEU A 99 9.03 0.32 -3.54
N PHE A 100 8.07 -0.60 -3.72
CA PHE A 100 7.72 -1.08 -5.04
C PHE A 100 7.02 0.00 -5.88
N GLU A 101 6.18 0.85 -5.29
CA GLU A 101 5.51 1.94 -6.01
C GLU A 101 6.55 2.96 -6.52
N MET A 102 7.61 3.22 -5.76
CA MET A 102 8.73 4.05 -6.24
C MET A 102 9.38 3.45 -7.50
N VAL A 103 9.55 2.14 -7.56
CA VAL A 103 10.06 1.45 -8.76
C VAL A 103 9.04 1.53 -9.91
N HIS A 104 7.76 1.33 -9.63
CA HIS A 104 6.69 1.45 -10.62
C HIS A 104 6.70 2.84 -11.29
N GLN A 105 6.88 3.90 -10.50
CA GLN A 105 6.95 5.27 -10.99
C GLN A 105 8.14 5.54 -11.93
N ILE A 106 9.22 4.77 -11.83
CA ILE A 106 10.39 4.88 -12.73
C ILE A 106 10.09 4.21 -14.08
N VAL A 107 9.37 3.10 -14.09
CA VAL A 107 9.10 2.29 -15.30
C VAL A 107 7.75 2.61 -15.95
N LYS A 108 7.00 3.58 -15.40
CA LYS A 108 5.62 3.87 -15.81
C LYS A 108 5.46 4.33 -17.25
N ASP A 109 6.51 4.89 -17.85
CA ASP A 109 6.47 5.45 -19.21
C ASP A 109 6.53 4.37 -20.31
N VAL A 110 6.68 3.09 -19.91
CA VAL A 110 6.62 1.94 -20.82
C VAL A 110 5.34 1.15 -20.53
N ASP A 111 4.26 1.44 -21.27
CA ASP A 111 2.89 0.98 -21.00
C ASP A 111 2.77 -0.49 -20.60
N PHE A 112 3.38 -1.41 -21.37
CA PHE A 112 3.33 -2.84 -21.08
C PHE A 112 4.03 -3.21 -19.77
N ILE A 113 5.24 -2.68 -19.56
CA ILE A 113 6.04 -2.94 -18.35
C ILE A 113 5.35 -2.35 -17.13
N ALA A 114 4.79 -1.15 -17.27
CA ALA A 114 4.07 -0.45 -16.20
C ALA A 114 2.87 -1.26 -15.70
N ILE A 115 2.02 -1.74 -16.62
CA ILE A 115 0.84 -2.55 -16.27
C ILE A 115 1.26 -3.85 -15.60
N TYR A 116 2.20 -4.58 -16.22
CA TYR A 116 2.67 -5.86 -15.67
C TYR A 116 3.25 -5.69 -14.26
N PHE A 117 4.11 -4.70 -14.09
CA PHE A 117 4.76 -4.42 -12.82
C PHE A 117 3.76 -4.00 -11.74
N LYS A 118 2.75 -3.18 -12.09
CA LYS A 118 1.69 -2.78 -11.16
C LYS A 118 0.88 -3.98 -10.67
N VAL A 119 0.50 -4.90 -11.57
CA VAL A 119 -0.23 -6.12 -11.20
C VAL A 119 0.63 -7.01 -10.30
N LEU A 120 1.90 -7.23 -10.66
CA LEU A 120 2.83 -8.03 -9.88
C LEU A 120 3.03 -7.45 -8.47
N LEU A 121 3.26 -6.13 -8.36
CA LEU A 121 3.36 -5.39 -7.11
C LEU A 121 2.13 -5.59 -6.24
N GLN A 122 0.94 -5.36 -6.80
CA GLN A 122 -0.31 -5.49 -6.05
C GLN A 122 -0.51 -6.93 -5.56
N LEU A 123 -0.17 -7.92 -6.38
CA LEU A 123 -0.21 -9.33 -5.96
C LEU A 123 0.78 -9.63 -4.84
N MET A 124 2.04 -9.21 -4.93
CA MET A 124 3.03 -9.43 -3.87
C MET A 124 2.58 -8.82 -2.53
N VAL A 125 2.09 -7.58 -2.57
CA VAL A 125 1.67 -6.85 -1.37
C VAL A 125 0.39 -7.45 -0.77
N LEU A 126 -0.59 -7.85 -1.59
CA LEU A 126 -1.83 -8.46 -1.12
C LEU A 126 -1.63 -9.89 -0.60
N LEU A 127 -0.82 -10.68 -1.31
CA LEU A 127 -0.60 -12.09 -0.98
C LEU A 127 0.23 -12.29 0.29
N TYR A 128 0.96 -11.28 0.75
CA TYR A 128 1.64 -11.36 2.04
C TYR A 128 0.65 -11.55 3.23
N PRO A 129 -0.29 -10.61 3.51
CA PRO A 129 -1.31 -10.83 4.54
C PRO A 129 -2.35 -11.87 4.13
N ALA A 130 -2.82 -11.88 2.87
CA ALA A 130 -3.84 -12.84 2.44
C ALA A 130 -3.33 -14.29 2.49
N GLY A 131 -2.08 -14.51 2.12
CA GLY A 131 -1.41 -15.81 2.19
C GLY A 131 -1.23 -16.33 3.60
N SER A 132 -0.87 -15.43 4.52
CA SER A 132 -0.84 -15.76 5.95
C SER A 132 -2.24 -16.11 6.48
N ALA A 133 -3.27 -15.32 6.13
CA ALA A 133 -4.66 -15.61 6.49
C ALA A 133 -5.11 -16.98 5.99
N MET A 134 -4.81 -17.26 4.72
CA MET A 134 -5.07 -18.56 4.08
C MET A 134 -4.35 -19.71 4.80
N GLY A 135 -3.10 -19.52 5.22
CA GLY A 135 -2.36 -20.49 6.01
C GLY A 135 -3.04 -20.78 7.35
N ASN A 136 -3.43 -19.73 8.09
CA ASN A 136 -4.17 -19.86 9.34
C ASN A 136 -5.51 -20.58 9.15
N LEU A 137 -6.24 -20.26 8.07
CA LEU A 137 -7.50 -20.91 7.73
C LEU A 137 -7.31 -22.40 7.38
N SER A 138 -6.24 -22.72 6.66
CA SER A 138 -5.87 -24.11 6.34
C SER A 138 -5.58 -24.91 7.62
N ILE A 139 -4.90 -24.30 8.61
CA ILE A 139 -4.69 -24.90 9.93
C ILE A 139 -6.03 -25.16 10.64
N LEU A 140 -6.93 -24.16 10.67
CA LEU A 140 -8.24 -24.30 11.33
C LEU A 140 -9.14 -25.35 10.68
N THR A 141 -9.00 -25.57 9.38
CA THR A 141 -9.80 -26.52 8.59
C THR A 141 -9.13 -27.87 8.37
N ASN A 142 -7.98 -28.13 9.01
CA ASN A 142 -7.18 -29.34 8.81
C ASN A 142 -6.83 -29.60 7.33
N GLY A 143 -6.42 -28.56 6.61
CA GLY A 143 -5.96 -28.64 5.22
C GLY A 143 -7.08 -28.70 4.18
N LYS A 144 -8.35 -28.56 4.57
CA LYS A 144 -9.49 -28.61 3.65
C LYS A 144 -9.64 -27.31 2.85
N PHE A 145 -9.47 -26.16 3.48
CA PHE A 145 -9.64 -24.86 2.83
C PHE A 145 -8.68 -23.78 3.36
N PRO A 146 -7.92 -23.09 2.48
CA PRO A 146 -7.64 -23.53 1.11
C PRO A 146 -6.86 -24.86 1.11
N PRO A 147 -6.99 -25.67 0.05
CA PRO A 147 -6.35 -26.97 -0.03
C PRO A 147 -4.82 -26.84 -0.05
N VAL A 148 -4.11 -27.84 0.48
CA VAL A 148 -2.63 -27.84 0.59
C VAL A 148 -1.94 -27.60 -0.76
N GLY A 149 -2.50 -28.12 -1.85
CA GLY A 149 -1.97 -27.89 -3.20
C GLY A 149 -2.01 -26.41 -3.62
N TRP A 150 -3.05 -25.67 -3.21
CA TRP A 150 -3.12 -24.22 -3.43
C TRP A 150 -2.06 -23.49 -2.61
N MET A 151 -1.89 -23.86 -1.34
CA MET A 151 -0.85 -23.29 -0.49
C MET A 151 0.56 -23.52 -1.03
N LYS A 152 0.81 -24.67 -1.68
CA LYS A 152 2.08 -24.96 -2.36
C LYS A 152 2.33 -24.01 -3.54
N LYS A 153 1.30 -23.72 -4.36
CA LYS A 153 1.40 -22.74 -5.46
C LYS A 153 1.73 -21.35 -4.92
N LEU A 154 1.04 -20.93 -3.86
CA LEU A 154 1.28 -19.65 -3.23
C LEU A 154 2.72 -19.52 -2.71
N ARG A 155 3.24 -20.56 -2.06
CA ARG A 155 4.64 -20.58 -1.61
C ARG A 155 5.62 -20.46 -2.77
N LYS A 156 5.40 -21.18 -3.86
CA LYS A 156 6.23 -21.09 -5.08
C LYS A 156 6.20 -19.69 -5.68
N PHE A 157 5.03 -19.03 -5.73
CA PHE A 157 4.94 -17.63 -6.15
C PHE A 157 5.75 -16.71 -5.22
N ASN A 158 5.69 -16.88 -3.90
CA ASN A 158 6.47 -16.06 -2.98
C ASN A 158 7.99 -16.26 -3.11
N GLU A 159 8.43 -17.44 -3.55
CA GLU A 159 9.85 -17.76 -3.78
C GLU A 159 10.37 -17.23 -5.13
N GLU A 160 9.55 -17.29 -6.18
CA GLU A 160 9.98 -17.04 -7.56
C GLU A 160 9.43 -15.72 -8.16
N ALA A 161 8.42 -15.11 -7.53
CA ALA A 161 7.61 -14.02 -8.08
C ALA A 161 7.01 -14.31 -9.47
N ASP A 162 6.83 -15.61 -9.79
CA ASP A 162 6.37 -16.08 -11.08
C ASP A 162 4.85 -16.30 -11.13
N LEU A 163 4.16 -15.46 -11.92
CA LEU A 163 2.71 -15.53 -12.12
C LEU A 163 2.27 -16.80 -12.86
N GLU A 164 3.14 -17.45 -13.62
CA GLU A 164 2.81 -18.67 -14.36
C GLU A 164 2.49 -19.83 -13.43
N THR A 165 2.97 -19.79 -12.19
CA THR A 165 2.66 -20.77 -11.14
C THR A 165 1.15 -20.90 -10.88
N PHE A 166 0.35 -19.87 -11.17
CA PHE A 166 -1.11 -19.92 -11.03
C PHE A 166 -1.84 -20.49 -12.25
N LYS A 167 -1.18 -20.61 -13.42
CA LYS A 167 -1.79 -21.18 -14.62
C LYS A 167 -2.20 -22.64 -14.37
N THR A 168 -3.36 -23.01 -14.89
CA THR A 168 -3.76 -24.42 -15.00
C THR A 168 -3.17 -24.97 -16.30
N LYS A 169 -2.53 -26.14 -16.26
CA LYS A 169 -1.92 -26.82 -17.43
C LYS A 169 -2.87 -27.07 -18.63
N LYS A 170 -4.16 -26.75 -18.52
CA LYS A 170 -5.08 -26.76 -19.66
C LYS A 170 -4.99 -25.41 -20.35
N TYR A 171 -4.16 -25.31 -21.38
CA TYR A 171 -4.31 -24.52 -22.62
C TYR A 171 -2.95 -24.56 -23.34
N GLU A 172 -2.56 -25.77 -23.73
CA GLU A 172 -1.65 -26.03 -24.85
C GLU A 172 -2.50 -26.80 -25.86
N GLU A 173 -3.19 -26.07 -26.73
CA GLU A 173 -3.65 -26.52 -28.06
C GLU A 173 -3.22 -25.45 -29.06
#